data_AF-A0A5N9E6A8-F1
#
_entry.id   AF-A0A5N9E6A8-F1
#
_cell.length_a   1.000
_cell.length_b   1.000
_cell.length_c   1.000
_cell.angle_alpha   90.00
_cell.angle_beta   90.00
_cell.angle_gamma   90.00
#
_symmetry.space_group_name_H-M   'P 1'
#
loop_
_entity.id
_entity.type
_entity.pdbx_description
1 polymer ?
#
loop_
_entity_poly.entity_id
_entity_poly.type
_entity_poly.pdbx_seq_one_letter_code
_entity_poly.pdbx_strand_id
1 'polypeptide(L)'
;MKMNQSFDSQEQLKAKLKSISDDFFDLNSKNQKNLSKFSVDERNAKRKSPEKIEGLYRNAFQIDRDRIIHTNSFRRLKHKSQVFVAPKGDHYTTRLTHVIEVSQIGRTIARALNLNEDLVEAASLGHDLGHTPFGHIGESALNNILSDGFHHSIHSVKIIESLEKNGKGLNLTDYVIEAIRRHSKKQGEFLTKNAVLGMSLEAQIVRISDALAYLSHDIEDAKRSGFLNHKNIPQDLIYFFDISRSERINIFVTDVVLNSWDCTGKTSIKDPYIKMSDEFSKTMTLLRNFMFENFYLPVSDSKQGKIATKIIDLLFSYYYENFSEMPHKYSQYDIEKKEKISNFICGMTDLYAINIAEKISPGISDNLRFENI
;
A
#
# COMPACT_ATOMS: atom_id res chain seq x y z
N MET A 1 4.09 36.94 -44.65
CA MET A 1 5.04 35.96 -45.25
C MET A 1 5.70 35.20 -44.11
N LYS A 2 5.38 33.89 -44.03
CA LYS A 2 5.99 32.81 -43.23
C LYS A 2 5.95 32.88 -41.68
N MET A 3 4.80 32.46 -41.12
CA MET A 3 4.72 31.63 -39.90
C MET A 3 4.93 30.14 -40.24
N ASN A 4 6.08 29.77 -40.82
CA ASN A 4 6.35 28.40 -41.31
C ASN A 4 7.61 27.74 -40.71
N GLN A 5 8.16 28.24 -39.60
CA GLN A 5 9.38 27.68 -38.99
C GLN A 5 9.16 26.82 -37.72
N SER A 6 7.92 26.64 -37.22
CA SER A 6 7.68 25.87 -35.98
C SER A 6 7.22 24.41 -36.19
N PHE A 7 6.66 24.06 -37.35
CA PHE A 7 6.13 22.71 -37.59
C PHE A 7 7.22 21.67 -37.95
N ASP A 8 8.21 22.04 -38.79
CA ASP A 8 9.36 21.18 -39.10
C ASP A 8 10.15 20.77 -37.84
N SER A 9 10.26 21.67 -36.85
CA SER A 9 10.95 21.39 -35.60
C SER A 9 10.23 20.39 -34.69
N GLN A 10 8.90 20.30 -34.76
CA GLN A 10 8.13 19.35 -33.95
C GLN A 10 8.13 17.95 -34.55
N GLU A 11 8.06 17.83 -35.88
CA GLU A 11 8.16 16.52 -36.54
C GLU A 11 9.58 15.95 -36.43
N GLN A 12 10.61 16.78 -36.60
CA GLN A 12 12.00 16.36 -36.38
C GLN A 12 12.24 15.96 -34.92
N LEU A 13 11.67 16.70 -33.95
CA LEU A 13 11.73 16.33 -32.54
C LEU A 13 11.01 15.00 -32.28
N LYS A 14 9.81 14.80 -32.84
CA LYS A 14 9.07 13.53 -32.73
C LYS A 14 9.83 12.35 -33.35
N ALA A 15 10.44 12.54 -34.51
CA ALA A 15 11.23 11.50 -35.17
C ALA A 15 12.49 11.15 -34.37
N LYS A 16 13.21 12.15 -33.84
CA LYS A 16 14.38 11.95 -32.98
C LYS A 16 14.00 11.27 -31.67
N LEU A 17 12.91 11.70 -31.05
CA LEU A 17 12.34 11.07 -29.85
C LEU A 17 11.95 9.61 -30.11
N LYS A 18 11.35 9.32 -31.27
CA LYS A 18 11.01 7.96 -31.67
C LYS A 18 12.25 7.08 -31.84
N SER A 19 13.29 7.56 -32.51
CA SER A 19 14.55 6.80 -32.65
C SER A 19 15.19 6.49 -31.30
N ILE A 20 15.28 7.47 -30.39
CA ILE A 20 15.81 7.26 -29.03
C ILE A 20 14.93 6.27 -28.25
N SER A 21 13.62 6.32 -28.47
CA SER A 21 12.68 5.39 -27.87
C SER A 21 12.88 3.95 -28.33
N ASP A 22 13.09 3.74 -29.62
CA ASP A 22 13.31 2.40 -30.17
C ASP A 22 14.61 1.80 -29.58
N ASP A 23 15.69 2.58 -29.51
CA ASP A 23 16.94 2.19 -28.85
C ASP A 23 16.75 1.87 -27.37
N PHE A 24 15.96 2.67 -26.65
CA PHE A 24 15.64 2.43 -25.24
C PHE A 24 14.87 1.14 -25.05
N PHE A 25 13.85 0.88 -25.89
CA PHE A 25 13.05 -0.35 -25.77
C PHE A 25 13.87 -1.59 -26.12
N ASP A 26 14.81 -1.51 -27.05
CA ASP A 26 15.75 -2.59 -27.33
C ASP A 26 16.67 -2.87 -26.13
N LEU A 27 17.19 -1.82 -25.49
CA LEU A 27 17.97 -1.94 -24.26
C LEU A 27 17.14 -2.53 -23.11
N ASN A 28 15.90 -2.05 -22.93
CA ASN A 28 15.02 -2.55 -21.89
C ASN A 28 14.66 -4.02 -22.13
N SER A 29 14.39 -4.42 -23.38
CA SER A 29 14.14 -5.81 -23.72
C SER A 29 15.36 -6.71 -23.44
N LYS A 30 16.59 -6.22 -23.70
CA LYS A 30 17.81 -6.93 -23.32
C LYS A 30 17.96 -7.04 -21.80
N ASN A 31 17.70 -5.96 -21.06
CA ASN A 31 17.74 -5.97 -19.59
C ASN A 31 16.70 -6.94 -19.02
N GLN A 32 15.49 -6.96 -19.58
CA GLN A 32 14.43 -7.88 -19.18
C GLN A 32 14.82 -9.35 -19.40
N LYS A 33 15.50 -9.66 -20.52
CA LYS A 33 16.06 -11.01 -20.77
C LYS A 33 17.13 -11.42 -19.76
N ASN A 34 17.75 -10.46 -19.07
CA ASN A 34 18.76 -10.73 -18.04
C ASN A 34 18.15 -10.91 -16.65
N LEU A 35 16.86 -10.63 -16.45
CA LEU A 35 16.16 -10.94 -15.20
C LEU A 35 16.01 -12.46 -15.01
N SER A 36 15.65 -12.86 -13.80
CA SER A 36 15.29 -14.23 -13.47
C SER A 36 14.24 -14.75 -14.46
N LYS A 37 14.36 -16.01 -14.87
CA LYS A 37 13.35 -16.72 -15.68
C LYS A 37 11.97 -16.78 -15.01
N PHE A 38 11.90 -16.54 -13.70
CA PHE A 38 10.67 -16.47 -12.91
C PHE A 38 10.11 -15.05 -12.76
N SER A 39 10.86 -14.04 -13.21
CA SER A 39 10.42 -12.65 -13.14
C SER A 39 9.28 -12.38 -14.12
N VAL A 40 8.38 -11.48 -13.73
CA VAL A 40 7.33 -11.01 -14.63
C VAL A 40 7.93 -10.15 -15.73
N ASP A 41 7.61 -10.55 -16.95
CA ASP A 41 7.88 -9.81 -18.18
C ASP A 41 6.80 -8.75 -18.41
N GLU A 42 7.21 -7.47 -18.45
CA GLU A 42 6.35 -6.34 -18.70
C GLU A 42 5.59 -6.43 -20.04
N ARG A 43 6.13 -7.18 -21.01
CA ARG A 43 5.50 -7.37 -22.33
C ARG A 43 4.32 -8.33 -22.27
N ASN A 44 4.26 -9.17 -21.23
CA ASN A 44 3.13 -10.05 -20.96
C ASN A 44 2.04 -9.36 -20.12
N ALA A 45 2.34 -8.19 -19.55
CA ALA A 45 1.39 -7.44 -18.73
C ALA A 45 0.23 -6.91 -19.58
N LYS A 46 -0.98 -7.06 -19.08
CA LYS A 46 -2.21 -6.66 -19.78
C LYS A 46 -2.91 -5.55 -19.04
N ARG A 47 -3.58 -4.69 -19.80
CA ARG A 47 -4.45 -3.63 -19.29
C ARG A 47 -5.89 -3.93 -19.66
N LYS A 48 -6.83 -3.54 -18.79
CA LYS A 48 -8.27 -3.73 -19.04
C LYS A 48 -8.72 -3.03 -20.32
N SER A 49 -8.27 -1.77 -20.50
CA SER A 49 -8.47 -1.03 -21.74
C SER A 49 -7.16 -1.01 -22.53
N PRO A 50 -7.11 -1.58 -23.74
CA PRO A 50 -5.93 -1.48 -24.59
C PRO A 50 -5.58 -0.01 -24.84
N GLU A 51 -4.32 0.34 -24.64
CA GLU A 51 -3.81 1.68 -24.91
C GLU A 51 -2.50 1.55 -25.70
N LYS A 52 -2.26 2.51 -26.61
CA LYS A 52 -0.95 2.62 -27.24
C LYS A 52 0.03 3.10 -26.17
N ILE A 53 1.12 2.38 -25.97
CA ILE A 53 2.22 2.84 -25.12
C ILE A 53 2.92 3.97 -25.87
N GLU A 54 2.49 5.21 -25.63
CA GLU A 54 3.12 6.42 -26.20
C GLU A 54 4.32 6.90 -25.36
N GLY A 55 4.79 6.07 -24.42
CA GLY A 55 5.88 6.38 -23.51
C GLY A 55 7.24 6.05 -24.13
N LEU A 56 7.98 7.07 -24.56
CA LEU A 56 9.21 6.92 -25.33
C LEU A 56 10.43 6.33 -24.56
N TYR A 57 10.28 5.98 -23.28
CA TYR A 57 11.41 5.58 -22.40
C TYR A 57 10.97 4.94 -21.08
N ARG A 58 9.70 4.53 -20.94
CA ARG A 58 9.18 3.94 -19.71
C ARG A 58 8.52 2.61 -20.01
N ASN A 59 8.80 1.62 -19.18
CA ASN A 59 8.12 0.33 -19.27
C ASN A 59 6.71 0.39 -18.67
N ALA A 60 5.94 -0.70 -18.83
CA ALA A 60 4.54 -0.75 -18.41
C ALA A 60 4.35 -0.51 -16.90
N PHE A 61 5.26 -1.01 -16.07
CA PHE A 61 5.20 -0.88 -14.62
C PHE A 61 5.64 0.51 -14.13
N GLN A 62 6.61 1.14 -14.80
CA GLN A 62 6.97 2.54 -14.56
C GLN A 62 5.82 3.49 -14.88
N ILE A 63 5.07 3.23 -15.95
CA ILE A 63 3.84 3.97 -16.26
C ILE A 63 2.81 3.79 -15.13
N ASP A 64 2.66 2.58 -14.60
CA ASP A 64 1.73 2.31 -13.49
C ASP A 64 2.12 3.04 -12.22
N ARG A 65 3.39 2.98 -11.84
CA ARG A 65 3.96 3.75 -10.73
C ARG A 65 3.63 5.23 -10.86
N ASP A 66 3.92 5.81 -12.03
CA ASP A 66 3.71 7.24 -12.25
C ASP A 66 2.21 7.59 -12.17
N ARG A 67 1.33 6.73 -12.70
CA ARG A 67 -0.12 6.91 -12.57
C ARG A 67 -0.58 6.90 -11.13
N ILE A 68 -0.05 5.99 -10.30
CA ILE A 68 -0.35 5.88 -8.87
C ILE A 68 0.09 7.14 -8.12
N ILE A 69 1.36 7.55 -8.26
CA ILE A 69 1.94 8.68 -7.51
C ILE A 69 1.19 10.00 -7.79
N HIS A 70 0.68 10.19 -9.01
CA HIS A 70 -0.01 11.41 -9.41
C HIS A 70 -1.50 11.46 -9.01
N THR A 71 -2.01 10.44 -8.32
CA THR A 71 -3.40 10.41 -7.84
C THR A 71 -3.65 11.31 -6.64
N ASN A 72 -4.91 11.69 -6.43
CA ASN A 72 -5.28 12.38 -5.20
C ASN A 72 -5.29 11.40 -4.02
N SER A 73 -5.68 10.14 -4.23
CA SER A 73 -5.60 9.11 -3.18
C SER A 73 -4.18 8.94 -2.64
N PHE A 74 -3.15 8.91 -3.49
CA PHE A 74 -1.75 8.84 -3.04
C PHE A 74 -1.34 10.09 -2.25
N ARG A 75 -1.70 11.30 -2.72
CA ARG A 75 -1.43 12.55 -1.98
C ARG A 75 -2.06 12.55 -0.58
N ARG A 76 -3.25 11.96 -0.42
CA ARG A 76 -3.95 11.90 0.88
C ARG A 76 -3.25 11.00 1.89
N LEU A 77 -2.41 10.05 1.46
CA LEU A 77 -1.63 9.19 2.38
C LEU A 77 -0.75 10.00 3.33
N LYS A 78 -0.31 11.21 2.92
CA LYS A 78 0.42 12.15 3.79
C LYS A 78 -0.37 12.56 5.03
N HIS A 79 -1.69 12.57 4.94
CA HIS A 79 -2.60 13.07 5.97
C HIS A 79 -3.48 11.96 6.56
N LYS A 80 -3.01 10.71 6.46
CA LYS A 80 -3.61 9.53 7.08
C LYS A 80 -2.59 8.91 8.04
N SER A 81 -3.03 8.71 9.27
CA SER A 81 -2.27 7.98 10.29
C SER A 81 -2.07 6.52 9.91
N GLN A 82 -0.92 5.98 10.32
CA GLN A 82 -0.63 4.55 10.26
C GLN A 82 -1.33 3.83 11.42
N VAL A 83 -0.85 4.06 12.66
CA VAL A 83 -1.35 3.41 13.89
C VAL A 83 -2.09 4.38 14.81
N PHE A 84 -1.47 5.49 15.22
CA PHE A 84 -2.09 6.43 16.16
C PHE A 84 -3.04 7.39 15.48
N VAL A 85 -4.24 7.53 16.03
CA VAL A 85 -5.22 8.51 15.55
C VAL A 85 -4.79 9.92 15.93
N ALA A 86 -4.55 10.77 14.93
CA ALA A 86 -4.27 12.21 15.08
C ALA A 86 -3.25 12.52 16.22
N PRO A 87 -2.03 11.95 16.18
CA PRO A 87 -1.06 12.11 17.26
C PRO A 87 -0.56 13.56 17.35
N LYS A 88 -0.31 14.04 18.58
CA LYS A 88 0.37 15.33 18.80
C LYS A 88 1.89 15.12 18.70
N GLY A 89 2.43 15.08 17.49
CA GLY A 89 3.88 15.03 17.26
C GLY A 89 4.25 14.93 15.79
N ASP A 90 5.37 15.53 15.40
CA ASP A 90 5.77 15.66 13.99
C ASP A 90 6.44 14.40 13.42
N HIS A 91 6.76 13.42 14.27
CA HIS A 91 7.61 12.27 13.92
C HIS A 91 6.87 10.94 13.80
N TYR A 92 5.53 10.93 13.87
CA TYR A 92 4.73 9.71 13.72
C TYR A 92 4.62 9.28 12.26
N THR A 93 4.63 7.96 12.07
CA THR A 93 4.52 7.35 10.76
C THR A 93 3.16 7.66 10.13
N THR A 94 3.20 8.24 8.94
CA THR A 94 2.03 8.38 8.06
C THR A 94 1.96 7.19 7.11
N ARG A 95 0.80 6.98 6.49
CA ARG A 95 0.70 5.97 5.42
C ARG A 95 1.64 6.26 4.26
N LEU A 96 1.92 7.53 3.97
CA LEU A 96 2.86 7.88 2.90
C LEU A 96 4.28 7.40 3.22
N THR A 97 4.74 7.59 4.46
CA THR A 97 6.06 7.08 4.88
C THR A 97 6.12 5.56 4.92
N HIS A 98 5.01 4.89 5.29
CA HIS A 98 4.88 3.44 5.22
C HIS A 98 5.05 2.92 3.80
N VAL A 99 4.26 3.40 2.83
CA VAL A 99 4.34 2.89 1.44
C VAL A 99 5.70 3.16 0.78
N ILE A 100 6.40 4.22 1.17
CA ILE A 100 7.77 4.50 0.72
C ILE A 100 8.75 3.46 1.27
N GLU A 101 8.64 3.10 2.55
CA GLU A 101 9.45 2.05 3.15
C GLU A 101 9.17 0.67 2.53
N VAL A 102 7.89 0.32 2.34
CA VAL A 102 7.49 -0.93 1.67
C VAL A 102 8.08 -1.00 0.26
N SER A 103 8.05 0.11 -0.49
CA SER A 103 8.69 0.20 -1.79
C SER A 103 10.20 0.00 -1.70
N GLN A 104 10.89 0.66 -0.78
CA GLN A 104 12.34 0.54 -0.61
C GLN A 104 12.78 -0.89 -0.24
N ILE A 105 12.09 -1.53 0.71
CA ILE A 105 12.34 -2.91 1.12
C ILE A 105 12.09 -3.85 -0.05
N GLY A 106 10.93 -3.73 -0.71
CA GLY A 106 10.56 -4.60 -1.82
C GLY A 106 11.51 -4.50 -3.00
N ARG A 107 11.90 -3.28 -3.39
CA ARG A 107 12.88 -3.06 -4.46
C ARG A 107 14.24 -3.67 -4.13
N THR A 108 14.66 -3.62 -2.87
CA THR A 108 15.91 -4.23 -2.41
C THR A 108 15.88 -5.75 -2.56
N ILE A 109 14.79 -6.39 -2.13
CA ILE A 109 14.59 -7.84 -2.28
C ILE A 109 14.53 -8.23 -3.76
N ALA A 110 13.74 -7.50 -4.55
CA ALA A 110 13.58 -7.77 -5.98
C ALA A 110 14.91 -7.68 -6.73
N ARG A 111 15.70 -6.64 -6.46
CA ARG A 111 17.02 -6.45 -7.07
C ARG A 111 17.99 -7.56 -6.69
N ALA A 112 18.03 -7.94 -5.41
CA ALA A 112 18.91 -9.02 -4.95
C ALA A 112 18.56 -10.39 -5.57
N LEU A 113 17.27 -10.62 -5.82
CA LEU A 113 16.76 -11.84 -6.46
C LEU A 113 16.67 -11.77 -7.99
N ASN A 114 17.13 -10.66 -8.59
CA ASN A 114 17.07 -10.42 -10.04
C ASN A 114 15.63 -10.50 -10.60
N LEU A 115 14.67 -9.91 -9.90
CA LEU A 115 13.24 -9.84 -10.25
C LEU A 115 12.85 -8.40 -10.67
N ASN A 116 11.61 -8.20 -11.11
CA ASN A 116 11.16 -6.94 -11.68
C ASN A 116 10.95 -5.86 -10.60
N GLU A 117 11.93 -4.96 -10.47
CA GLU A 117 11.92 -3.89 -9.46
C GLU A 117 10.79 -2.87 -9.68
N ASP A 118 10.48 -2.53 -10.93
CA ASP A 118 9.45 -1.53 -11.26
C ASP A 118 8.03 -2.02 -10.92
N LEU A 119 7.75 -3.32 -11.10
CA LEU A 119 6.48 -3.93 -10.70
C LEU A 119 6.31 -3.85 -9.17
N VAL A 120 7.34 -4.25 -8.43
CA VAL A 120 7.32 -4.19 -6.96
C VAL A 120 7.15 -2.75 -6.48
N GLU A 121 7.88 -1.80 -7.06
CA GLU A 121 7.75 -0.38 -6.73
C GLU A 121 6.32 0.14 -6.96
N ALA A 122 5.76 -0.10 -8.16
CA ALA A 122 4.43 0.36 -8.51
C ALA A 122 3.37 -0.20 -7.56
N ALA A 123 3.41 -1.52 -7.32
CA ALA A 123 2.46 -2.18 -6.44
C ALA A 123 2.62 -1.77 -4.97
N SER A 124 3.84 -1.66 -4.46
CA SER A 124 4.10 -1.17 -3.10
C SER A 124 3.58 0.25 -2.88
N LEU A 125 3.71 1.15 -3.86
CA LEU A 125 3.18 2.51 -3.72
C LEU A 125 1.65 2.58 -3.83
N GLY A 126 1.02 1.57 -4.44
CA GLY A 126 -0.43 1.50 -4.65
C GLY A 126 -1.20 0.68 -3.62
N HIS A 127 -0.52 -0.14 -2.80
CA HIS A 127 -1.19 -1.14 -1.95
C HIS A 127 -2.17 -0.52 -0.94
N ASP A 128 -1.84 0.68 -0.46
CA ASP A 128 -2.43 1.29 0.72
C ASP A 128 -3.39 2.46 0.43
N LEU A 129 -3.67 2.69 -0.86
CA LEU A 129 -4.52 3.80 -1.33
C LEU A 129 -5.92 3.80 -0.70
N GLY A 130 -6.45 2.61 -0.42
CA GLY A 130 -7.81 2.36 0.03
C GLY A 130 -8.01 2.28 1.53
N HIS A 131 -7.01 2.66 2.33
CA HIS A 131 -7.22 2.76 3.77
C HIS A 131 -8.17 3.90 4.12
N THR A 132 -9.00 3.68 5.12
CA THR A 132 -9.88 4.69 5.71
C THR A 132 -9.09 5.75 6.49
N PRO A 133 -9.72 6.89 6.84
CA PRO A 133 -9.28 7.68 7.97
C PRO A 133 -9.08 6.80 9.21
N PHE A 134 -8.12 7.16 10.06
CA PHE A 134 -7.84 6.45 11.33
C PHE A 134 -7.38 4.99 11.16
N GLY A 135 -6.84 4.65 9.98
CA GLY A 135 -6.24 3.34 9.72
C GLY A 135 -7.19 2.16 10.02
N HIS A 136 -6.69 1.16 10.74
CA HIS A 136 -7.45 -0.06 11.04
C HIS A 136 -8.71 0.17 11.87
N ILE A 137 -8.77 1.24 12.66
CA ILE A 137 -9.96 1.58 13.45
C ILE A 137 -11.10 1.96 12.50
N GLY A 138 -10.82 2.83 11.53
CA GLY A 138 -11.83 3.19 10.52
C GLY A 138 -12.21 2.02 9.61
N GLU A 139 -11.26 1.13 9.33
CA GLU A 139 -11.50 -0.09 8.54
C GLU A 139 -12.47 -1.01 9.27
N SER A 140 -12.22 -1.25 10.56
CA SER A 140 -13.09 -2.05 11.44
C SER A 140 -14.49 -1.44 11.57
N ALA A 141 -14.58 -0.12 11.76
CA ALA A 141 -15.85 0.58 11.82
C ALA A 141 -16.68 0.39 10.55
N LEU A 142 -16.10 0.64 9.37
CA LEU A 142 -16.80 0.42 8.09
C LEU A 142 -17.14 -1.06 7.86
N ASN A 143 -16.26 -1.98 8.26
CA ASN A 143 -16.50 -3.42 8.12
C ASN A 143 -17.71 -3.88 8.97
N ASN A 144 -17.95 -3.26 10.11
CA ASN A 144 -19.12 -3.56 10.95
C ASN A 144 -20.42 -2.95 10.42
N ILE A 145 -20.32 -1.83 9.68
CA ILE A 145 -21.47 -1.14 9.08
C ILE A 145 -21.94 -1.82 7.78
N LEU A 146 -21.00 -2.27 6.95
CA LEU A 146 -21.28 -2.83 5.63
C LEU A 146 -21.56 -4.34 5.72
N SER A 147 -22.68 -4.79 5.17
CA SER A 147 -23.08 -6.21 5.18
C SER A 147 -22.08 -7.12 4.45
N ASP A 148 -21.47 -6.60 3.38
CA ASP A 148 -20.49 -7.33 2.57
C ASP A 148 -19.06 -7.22 3.14
N GLY A 149 -18.91 -6.54 4.28
CA GLY A 149 -17.64 -6.22 4.91
C GLY A 149 -16.88 -5.08 4.21
N PHE A 150 -15.72 -4.75 4.77
CA PHE A 150 -14.80 -3.77 4.23
C PHE A 150 -13.36 -4.24 4.43
N HIS A 151 -12.53 -4.05 3.40
CA HIS A 151 -11.10 -4.35 3.48
C HIS A 151 -10.32 -3.35 2.64
N HIS A 152 -9.30 -2.73 3.23
CA HIS A 152 -8.53 -1.67 2.56
C HIS A 152 -7.94 -2.13 1.23
N SER A 153 -7.41 -3.36 1.13
CA SER A 153 -6.79 -3.86 -0.10
C SER A 153 -7.78 -3.98 -1.27
N ILE A 154 -9.02 -4.39 -0.99
CA ILE A 154 -10.10 -4.44 -1.98
C ILE A 154 -10.48 -3.02 -2.38
N HIS A 155 -10.51 -2.09 -1.42
CA HIS A 155 -10.78 -0.70 -1.69
C HIS A 155 -9.65 -0.01 -2.48
N SER A 156 -8.38 -0.37 -2.26
CA SER A 156 -7.24 0.13 -3.06
C SER A 156 -7.40 -0.26 -4.52
N VAL A 157 -7.80 -1.52 -4.79
CA VAL A 157 -8.13 -2.00 -6.14
C VAL A 157 -9.29 -1.21 -6.74
N LYS A 158 -10.35 -0.97 -5.96
CA LYS A 158 -11.48 -0.15 -6.41
C LYS A 158 -11.07 1.28 -6.76
N ILE A 159 -10.19 1.89 -5.97
CA ILE A 159 -9.67 3.23 -6.24
C ILE A 159 -8.97 3.28 -7.60
N ILE A 160 -8.06 2.33 -7.86
CA ILE A 160 -7.27 2.31 -9.10
C ILE A 160 -8.08 1.83 -10.31
N GLU A 161 -9.14 1.04 -10.12
CA GLU A 161 -9.95 0.52 -11.24
C GLU A 161 -11.14 1.41 -11.59
N SER A 162 -11.73 2.13 -10.62
CA SER A 162 -13.01 2.81 -10.86
C SER A 162 -13.25 4.12 -10.12
N LEU A 163 -12.50 4.53 -9.09
CA LEU A 163 -12.79 5.80 -8.39
C LEU A 163 -11.90 6.98 -8.83
N GLU A 164 -10.65 6.71 -9.15
CA GLU A 164 -9.74 7.74 -9.66
C GLU A 164 -10.11 8.20 -11.07
N LYS A 165 -9.60 9.38 -11.46
CA LYS A 165 -9.85 9.98 -12.78
C LYS A 165 -11.34 10.12 -13.13
N ASN A 166 -12.15 10.55 -12.15
CA ASN A 166 -13.59 10.79 -12.30
C ASN A 166 -14.37 9.56 -12.77
N GLY A 167 -14.09 8.39 -12.19
CA GLY A 167 -14.79 7.15 -12.54
C GLY A 167 -14.07 6.25 -13.54
N LYS A 168 -12.98 6.73 -14.15
CA LYS A 168 -12.29 6.01 -15.23
C LYS A 168 -11.25 5.01 -14.74
N GLY A 169 -10.82 5.15 -13.49
CA GLY A 169 -9.67 4.42 -12.97
C GLY A 169 -8.35 4.87 -13.63
N LEU A 170 -7.29 4.12 -13.33
CA LEU A 170 -5.93 4.36 -13.79
C LEU A 170 -5.51 3.41 -14.92
N ASN A 171 -6.34 2.41 -15.25
CA ASN A 171 -6.05 1.40 -16.27
C ASN A 171 -4.67 0.74 -16.07
N LEU A 172 -4.34 0.36 -14.83
CA LEU A 172 -3.04 -0.26 -14.50
C LEU A 172 -2.91 -1.66 -15.13
N THR A 173 -1.70 -2.21 -15.11
CA THR A 173 -1.44 -3.59 -15.51
C THR A 173 -2.03 -4.59 -14.50
N ASP A 174 -2.46 -5.74 -15.01
CA ASP A 174 -3.00 -6.86 -14.25
C ASP A 174 -2.08 -7.33 -13.12
N TYR A 175 -0.78 -7.42 -13.37
CA TYR A 175 0.20 -7.81 -12.35
C TYR A 175 0.28 -6.81 -11.18
N VAL A 176 0.28 -5.50 -11.45
CA VAL A 176 0.28 -4.47 -10.39
C VAL A 176 -1.02 -4.52 -9.60
N ILE A 177 -2.17 -4.68 -10.27
CA ILE A 177 -3.47 -4.81 -9.62
C ILE A 177 -3.52 -6.06 -8.72
N GLU A 178 -3.02 -7.20 -9.19
CA GLU A 178 -3.00 -8.45 -8.42
C GLU A 178 -2.08 -8.34 -7.18
N ALA A 179 -0.91 -7.73 -7.32
CA ALA A 179 -0.01 -7.47 -6.21
C ALA A 179 -0.65 -6.55 -5.15
N ILE A 180 -1.32 -5.47 -5.58
CA ILE A 180 -2.10 -4.58 -4.70
C ILE A 180 -3.26 -5.34 -4.04
N ARG A 181 -3.97 -6.20 -4.77
CA ARG A 181 -5.11 -6.95 -4.23
C ARG A 181 -4.70 -7.92 -3.12
N ARG A 182 -3.57 -8.61 -3.31
CA ARG A 182 -3.16 -9.77 -2.51
C ARG A 182 -2.01 -9.52 -1.54
N HIS A 183 -1.58 -8.26 -1.36
CA HIS A 183 -0.54 -7.92 -0.39
C HIS A 183 -0.97 -8.32 1.04
N SER A 184 -2.18 -7.92 1.44
CA SER A 184 -2.64 -8.10 2.82
C SER A 184 -3.08 -9.53 3.14
N LYS A 185 -2.96 -9.94 4.40
CA LYS A 185 -3.53 -11.20 4.93
C LYS A 185 -4.15 -10.98 6.31
N LYS A 186 -5.19 -11.75 6.60
CA LYS A 186 -5.75 -11.90 7.95
C LYS A 186 -4.72 -12.57 8.89
N GLN A 187 -5.02 -12.66 10.18
CA GLN A 187 -4.18 -13.36 11.17
C GLN A 187 -3.86 -14.81 10.75
N GLY A 188 -2.70 -15.31 11.16
CA GLY A 188 -2.20 -16.65 10.82
C GLY A 188 -0.72 -16.66 10.39
N GLU A 189 -0.25 -17.81 9.91
CA GLU A 189 1.15 -18.01 9.49
C GLU A 189 1.62 -16.93 8.50
N PHE A 190 2.79 -16.36 8.81
CA PHE A 190 3.33 -15.17 8.15
C PHE A 190 3.38 -15.33 6.63
N LEU A 191 4.05 -16.37 6.12
CA LEU A 191 4.07 -16.76 4.70
C LEU A 191 4.14 -18.27 4.56
N THR A 192 3.24 -18.82 3.75
CA THR A 192 3.22 -20.24 3.37
C THR A 192 3.11 -20.33 1.87
N LYS A 193 3.65 -21.41 1.28
CA LYS A 193 3.54 -21.66 -0.16
C LYS A 193 2.07 -21.64 -0.64
N ASN A 194 1.16 -22.21 0.15
CA ASN A 194 -0.27 -22.22 -0.16
C ASN A 194 -0.88 -20.81 -0.19
N ALA A 195 -0.48 -19.93 0.74
CA ALA A 195 -1.02 -18.57 0.82
C ALA A 195 -0.62 -17.68 -0.37
N VAL A 196 0.46 -18.03 -1.07
CA VAL A 196 0.99 -17.31 -2.23
C VAL A 196 0.79 -18.04 -3.55
N LEU A 197 0.05 -19.15 -3.55
CA LEU A 197 -0.20 -19.93 -4.75
C LEU A 197 -0.85 -19.04 -5.84
N GLY A 198 -0.28 -19.09 -7.04
CA GLY A 198 -0.72 -18.29 -8.19
C GLY A 198 -0.32 -16.80 -8.16
N MET A 199 0.43 -16.34 -7.15
CA MET A 199 1.02 -14.99 -7.15
C MET A 199 2.34 -14.99 -7.90
N SER A 200 2.64 -13.91 -8.65
CA SER A 200 4.01 -13.67 -9.11
C SER A 200 4.96 -13.49 -7.93
N LEU A 201 6.25 -13.75 -8.13
CA LEU A 201 7.25 -13.54 -7.09
C LEU A 201 7.28 -12.07 -6.64
N GLU A 202 7.10 -11.14 -7.57
CA GLU A 202 7.03 -9.71 -7.25
C GLU A 202 5.81 -9.36 -6.37
N ALA A 203 4.64 -9.97 -6.60
CA ALA A 203 3.50 -9.79 -5.72
C ALA A 203 3.75 -10.38 -4.32
N GLN A 204 4.49 -11.49 -4.23
CA GLN A 204 4.92 -12.07 -2.95
C GLN A 204 5.92 -11.16 -2.23
N ILE A 205 6.80 -10.48 -2.97
CA ILE A 205 7.72 -9.47 -2.42
C ILE A 205 6.94 -8.30 -1.83
N VAL A 206 5.92 -7.77 -2.51
CA VAL A 206 5.10 -6.67 -1.94
C VAL A 206 4.45 -7.10 -0.63
N ARG A 207 3.87 -8.31 -0.61
CA ARG A 207 3.25 -8.90 0.58
C ARG A 207 4.22 -9.04 1.75
N ILE A 208 5.42 -9.58 1.53
CA ILE A 208 6.40 -9.72 2.63
C ILE A 208 6.92 -8.35 3.05
N SER A 209 7.17 -7.44 2.11
CA SER A 209 7.74 -6.12 2.39
C SER A 209 6.81 -5.25 3.22
N ASP A 210 5.50 -5.31 2.96
CA ASP A 210 4.48 -4.66 3.79
C ASP A 210 4.59 -5.15 5.23
N ALA A 211 4.66 -6.47 5.41
CA ALA A 211 4.76 -7.08 6.73
C ALA A 211 6.06 -6.72 7.48
N LEU A 212 7.18 -6.67 6.77
CA LEU A 212 8.47 -6.28 7.34
C LEU A 212 8.53 -4.80 7.71
N ALA A 213 7.95 -3.93 6.87
CA ALA A 213 7.92 -2.49 7.10
C ALA A 213 7.13 -2.15 8.37
N TYR A 214 5.86 -2.58 8.44
CA TYR A 214 5.02 -2.22 9.60
C TYR A 214 5.59 -2.78 10.90
N LEU A 215 6.05 -4.04 10.93
CA LEU A 215 6.69 -4.58 12.13
C LEU A 215 7.94 -3.80 12.55
N SER A 216 8.66 -3.19 11.62
CA SER A 216 9.90 -2.47 11.93
C SER A 216 9.65 -1.09 12.53
N HIS A 217 8.75 -0.29 11.95
CA HIS A 217 8.45 1.05 12.47
C HIS A 217 7.40 1.05 13.58
N ASP A 218 6.45 0.12 13.58
CA ASP A 218 5.44 0.06 14.63
C ASP A 218 6.04 -0.34 15.98
N ILE A 219 7.15 -1.09 16.00
CA ILE A 219 7.91 -1.32 17.25
C ILE A 219 8.46 0.00 17.82
N GLU A 220 8.92 0.93 16.96
CA GLU A 220 9.41 2.23 17.43
C GLU A 220 8.28 3.10 17.97
N ASP A 221 7.16 3.12 17.25
CA ASP A 221 5.94 3.84 17.63
C ASP A 221 5.37 3.26 18.93
N ALA A 222 5.36 1.94 19.08
CA ALA A 222 4.90 1.26 20.28
C ALA A 222 5.79 1.56 21.51
N LYS A 223 7.12 1.57 21.35
CA LYS A 223 8.06 1.97 22.41
C LYS A 223 7.87 3.40 22.87
N ARG A 224 7.62 4.34 21.94
CA ARG A 224 7.41 5.77 22.27
C ARG A 224 6.10 5.99 23.02
N SER A 225 5.08 5.21 22.69
CA SER A 225 3.70 5.44 23.15
C SER A 225 3.36 5.02 24.57
N GLY A 226 4.21 4.21 25.21
CA GLY A 226 3.92 3.64 26.52
C GLY A 226 2.82 2.56 26.53
N PHE A 227 2.25 2.19 25.39
CA PHE A 227 1.29 1.07 25.30
C PHE A 227 1.94 -0.29 25.55
N LEU A 228 3.23 -0.43 25.24
CA LEU A 228 3.97 -1.66 25.51
C LEU A 228 4.60 -1.66 26.90
N ASN A 229 4.27 -2.69 27.69
CA ASN A 229 5.01 -3.00 28.89
C ASN A 229 6.18 -3.92 28.53
N HIS A 230 7.41 -3.40 28.66
CA HIS A 230 8.64 -4.14 28.37
C HIS A 230 8.75 -5.49 29.09
N LYS A 231 8.11 -5.66 30.27
CA LYS A 231 8.14 -6.92 31.03
C LYS A 231 7.33 -8.05 30.37
N ASN A 232 6.45 -7.71 29.43
CA ASN A 232 5.57 -8.68 28.77
C ASN A 232 6.13 -9.15 27.43
N ILE A 233 7.26 -8.61 26.97
CA ILE A 233 7.90 -9.01 25.71
C ILE A 233 8.45 -10.43 25.87
N PRO A 234 8.03 -11.41 25.05
CA PRO A 234 8.59 -12.76 25.07
C PRO A 234 10.10 -12.74 24.88
N GLN A 235 10.81 -13.65 25.58
CA GLN A 235 12.27 -13.72 25.55
C GLN A 235 12.84 -13.80 24.12
N ASP A 236 12.17 -14.57 23.24
CA ASP A 236 12.56 -14.77 21.84
C ASP A 236 12.41 -13.50 20.99
N LEU A 237 11.66 -12.50 21.45
CA LEU A 237 11.42 -11.25 20.74
C LEU A 237 12.30 -10.09 21.24
N ILE A 238 12.85 -10.16 22.45
CA ILE A 238 13.58 -9.06 23.10
C ILE A 238 14.65 -8.47 22.18
N TYR A 239 15.41 -9.32 21.48
CA TYR A 239 16.43 -8.89 20.53
C TYR A 239 15.89 -7.90 19.48
N PHE A 240 14.72 -8.16 18.90
CA PHE A 240 14.10 -7.25 17.93
C PHE A 240 13.65 -5.94 18.57
N PHE A 241 13.33 -5.94 19.86
CA PHE A 241 13.04 -4.72 20.61
C PHE A 241 14.30 -3.99 21.10
N ASP A 242 15.51 -4.54 21.00
CA ASP A 242 16.72 -3.84 21.45
C ASP A 242 17.49 -3.19 20.30
N ILE A 243 17.41 -3.76 19.09
CA ILE A 243 18.11 -3.24 17.92
C ILE A 243 17.36 -2.09 17.22
N SER A 244 18.09 -1.32 16.40
CA SER A 244 17.51 -0.24 15.60
C SER A 244 16.59 -0.77 14.48
N ARG A 245 15.69 0.09 13.98
CA ARG A 245 14.85 -0.24 12.81
C ARG A 245 15.67 -0.63 11.59
N SER A 246 16.78 0.08 11.31
CA SER A 246 17.65 -0.24 10.18
C SER A 246 18.29 -1.63 10.32
N GLU A 247 18.70 -2.01 11.54
CA GLU A 247 19.21 -3.36 11.80
C GLU A 247 18.13 -4.43 11.63
N ARG A 248 16.91 -4.20 12.16
CA ARG A 248 15.75 -5.12 11.95
C ARG A 248 15.52 -5.38 10.47
N ILE A 249 15.37 -4.30 9.69
CA ILE A 249 15.12 -4.38 8.24
C ILE A 249 16.24 -5.13 7.54
N ASN A 250 17.51 -4.84 7.88
CA ASN A 250 18.64 -5.53 7.26
C ASN A 250 18.62 -7.04 7.52
N ILE A 251 18.33 -7.46 8.76
CA ILE A 251 18.21 -8.87 9.12
C ILE A 251 17.06 -9.52 8.36
N PHE A 252 15.89 -8.87 8.35
CA PHE A 252 14.70 -9.37 7.66
C PHE A 252 14.93 -9.56 6.17
N VAL A 253 15.45 -8.54 5.50
CA VAL A 253 15.75 -8.57 4.06
C VAL A 253 16.81 -9.63 3.75
N THR A 254 17.85 -9.73 4.57
CA THR A 254 18.93 -10.72 4.39
C THR A 254 18.40 -12.13 4.47
N ASP A 255 17.60 -12.47 5.49
CA ASP A 255 17.02 -13.80 5.63
C ASP A 255 16.12 -14.15 4.43
N VAL A 256 15.27 -13.21 3.99
CA VAL A 256 14.40 -13.41 2.82
C VAL A 256 15.21 -13.68 1.55
N VAL A 257 16.25 -12.90 1.29
CA VAL A 257 17.08 -13.05 0.08
C VAL A 257 17.83 -14.38 0.09
N LEU A 258 18.45 -14.75 1.22
CA LEU A 258 19.20 -16.00 1.34
C LEU A 258 18.29 -17.22 1.15
N ASN A 259 17.11 -17.19 1.74
CA ASN A 259 16.16 -18.32 1.68
C ASN A 259 15.35 -18.34 0.38
N SER A 260 15.32 -17.25 -0.39
CA SER A 260 14.63 -17.17 -1.68
C SER A 260 15.59 -17.21 -2.87
N TRP A 261 16.84 -17.65 -2.70
CA TRP A 261 17.85 -17.61 -3.76
C TRP A 261 17.48 -18.44 -5.01
N ASP A 262 16.65 -19.46 -4.84
CA ASP A 262 16.07 -20.24 -5.93
C ASP A 262 15.20 -19.40 -6.89
N CYS A 263 14.61 -18.31 -6.40
CA CYS A 263 13.86 -17.33 -7.20
C CYS A 263 14.72 -16.61 -8.26
N THR A 264 16.05 -16.64 -8.14
CA THR A 264 16.96 -16.09 -9.17
C THR A 264 16.97 -16.89 -10.47
N GLY A 265 16.43 -18.12 -10.46
CA GLY A 265 16.47 -19.03 -11.60
C GLY A 265 17.80 -19.78 -11.78
N LYS A 266 18.80 -19.52 -10.92
CA LYS A 266 20.14 -20.12 -10.95
C LYS A 266 20.22 -21.51 -10.29
N THR A 267 19.12 -22.00 -9.73
CA THR A 267 19.03 -23.34 -9.13
C THR A 267 18.16 -24.27 -9.98
N SER A 268 18.09 -25.55 -9.61
CA SER A 268 17.27 -26.57 -10.26
C SER A 268 15.79 -26.55 -9.85
N ILE A 269 15.41 -25.72 -8.88
CA ILE A 269 14.03 -25.60 -8.41
C ILE A 269 13.16 -25.03 -9.53
N LYS A 270 12.01 -25.68 -9.77
CA LYS A 270 11.09 -25.33 -10.86
C LYS A 270 9.98 -24.36 -10.44
N ASP A 271 9.60 -24.40 -9.17
CA ASP A 271 8.47 -23.63 -8.63
C ASP A 271 8.88 -23.01 -7.29
N PRO A 272 9.81 -22.03 -7.32
CA PRO A 272 10.27 -21.33 -6.13
C PRO A 272 9.21 -20.32 -5.66
N TYR A 273 9.33 -19.88 -4.42
CA TYR A 273 8.47 -18.85 -3.84
C TYR A 273 9.27 -18.03 -2.83
N ILE A 274 8.84 -16.79 -2.59
CA ILE A 274 9.49 -15.89 -1.63
C ILE A 274 9.22 -16.39 -0.21
N LYS A 275 10.29 -16.63 0.54
CA LYS A 275 10.22 -17.22 1.87
C LYS A 275 11.35 -16.73 2.78
N MET A 276 11.11 -16.94 4.07
CA MET A 276 12.08 -16.80 5.15
C MET A 276 12.60 -18.18 5.53
N SER A 277 13.62 -18.25 6.39
CA SER A 277 13.94 -19.50 7.08
C SER A 277 12.80 -19.92 8.03
N ASP A 278 12.71 -21.20 8.36
CA ASP A 278 11.65 -21.72 9.23
C ASP A 278 11.69 -21.10 10.63
N GLU A 279 12.89 -20.87 11.17
CA GLU A 279 13.12 -20.18 12.43
C GLU A 279 12.57 -18.75 12.35
N PHE A 280 12.99 -18.00 11.33
CA PHE A 280 12.61 -16.61 11.20
C PHE A 280 11.10 -16.43 10.92
N SER A 281 10.50 -17.32 10.13
CA SER A 281 9.06 -17.34 9.87
C SER A 281 8.24 -17.52 11.17
N LYS A 282 8.69 -18.40 12.07
CA LYS A 282 8.07 -18.60 13.39
C LYS A 282 8.21 -17.36 14.25
N THR A 283 9.42 -16.79 14.31
CA THR A 283 9.68 -15.59 15.12
C THR A 283 8.91 -14.37 14.62
N MET A 284 8.77 -14.19 13.31
CA MET A 284 7.96 -13.12 12.73
C MET A 284 6.47 -13.31 12.95
N THR A 285 5.98 -14.56 12.93
CA THR A 285 4.60 -14.88 13.30
C THR A 285 4.35 -14.54 14.77
N LEU A 286 5.27 -14.91 15.67
CA LEU A 286 5.20 -14.59 17.09
C LEU A 286 5.21 -13.07 17.33
N LEU A 287 6.14 -12.34 16.69
CA LEU A 287 6.26 -10.89 16.78
C LEU A 287 4.97 -10.19 16.32
N ARG A 288 4.42 -10.61 15.18
CA ARG A 288 3.16 -10.07 14.65
C ARG A 288 2.01 -10.28 15.62
N ASN A 289 1.85 -11.49 16.16
CA ASN A 289 0.78 -11.79 17.09
C ASN A 289 0.94 -10.99 18.39
N PHE A 290 2.17 -10.90 18.92
CA PHE A 290 2.47 -10.09 20.10
C PHE A 290 2.12 -8.62 19.90
N MET A 291 2.56 -8.00 18.79
CA MET A 291 2.24 -6.61 18.45
C MET A 291 0.73 -6.40 18.29
N PHE A 292 0.02 -7.37 17.71
CA PHE A 292 -1.43 -7.30 17.60
C PHE A 292 -2.13 -7.27 18.95
N GLU A 293 -1.79 -8.20 19.83
CA GLU A 293 -2.43 -8.33 21.15
C GLU A 293 -2.03 -7.23 22.13
N ASN A 294 -0.78 -6.78 22.09
CA ASN A 294 -0.22 -5.89 23.11
C ASN A 294 -0.07 -4.44 22.65
N PHE A 295 -0.30 -4.15 21.37
CA PHE A 295 -0.21 -2.79 20.84
C PHE A 295 -1.43 -2.41 20.01
N TYR A 296 -1.72 -3.08 18.89
CA TYR A 296 -2.81 -2.65 18.00
C TYR A 296 -4.20 -2.74 18.66
N LEU A 297 -4.52 -3.86 19.32
CA LEU A 297 -5.80 -4.02 20.04
C LEU A 297 -5.95 -2.98 21.16
N PRO A 298 -4.99 -2.82 22.10
CA PRO A 298 -5.07 -1.76 23.12
C PRO A 298 -5.22 -0.35 22.57
N VAL A 299 -4.52 -0.01 21.48
CA VAL A 299 -4.66 1.30 20.82
C VAL A 299 -6.07 1.48 20.27
N SER A 300 -6.63 0.45 19.62
CA SER A 300 -8.01 0.46 19.12
C SER A 300 -9.04 0.57 20.25
N ASP A 301 -8.82 -0.10 21.38
CA ASP A 301 -9.74 -0.13 22.52
C ASP A 301 -9.61 1.09 23.46
N SER A 302 -8.60 1.92 23.23
CA SER A 302 -8.37 3.17 23.94
C SER A 302 -9.55 4.15 23.82
N LYS A 303 -9.56 5.19 24.66
CA LYS A 303 -10.56 6.26 24.58
C LYS A 303 -10.55 6.91 23.19
N GLN A 304 -9.36 7.18 22.67
CA GLN A 304 -9.11 7.78 21.35
C GLN A 304 -9.64 6.88 20.22
N GLY A 305 -9.34 5.57 20.28
CA GLY A 305 -9.82 4.61 19.28
C GLY A 305 -11.35 4.54 19.23
N LYS A 306 -12.00 4.51 20.39
CA LYS A 306 -13.48 4.57 20.49
C LYS A 306 -14.07 5.87 19.92
N ILE A 307 -13.40 7.01 20.10
CA ILE A 307 -13.83 8.28 19.50
C ILE A 307 -13.69 8.23 17.97
N ALA A 308 -12.58 7.68 17.46
CA ALA A 308 -12.37 7.52 16.02
C ALA A 308 -13.47 6.65 15.38
N THR A 309 -13.85 5.53 16.01
CA THR A 309 -14.99 4.70 15.58
C THR A 309 -16.29 5.51 15.56
N LYS A 310 -16.60 6.25 16.63
CA LYS A 310 -17.80 7.11 16.69
C LYS A 310 -17.84 8.16 15.58
N ILE A 311 -16.70 8.72 15.21
CA ILE A 311 -16.60 9.68 14.10
C ILE A 311 -16.99 9.00 12.78
N ILE A 312 -16.49 7.78 12.52
CA ILE A 312 -16.85 7.04 11.30
C ILE A 312 -18.34 6.68 11.30
N ASP A 313 -18.87 6.19 12.42
CA ASP A 313 -20.29 5.86 12.57
C ASP A 313 -21.19 7.08 12.35
N LEU A 314 -20.82 8.24 12.94
CA LEU A 314 -21.53 9.50 12.75
C LEU A 314 -21.53 9.92 11.28
N LEU A 315 -20.36 9.96 10.65
CA LEU A 315 -20.23 10.38 9.24
C LEU A 315 -21.07 9.48 8.34
N PHE A 316 -21.01 8.16 8.55
CA PHE A 316 -21.80 7.21 7.77
C PHE A 316 -23.29 7.44 7.95
N SER A 317 -23.75 7.51 9.20
CA SER A 317 -25.18 7.70 9.53
C SER A 317 -25.70 9.03 8.98
N TYR A 318 -24.93 10.10 9.16
CA TYR A 318 -25.27 11.43 8.66
C TYR A 318 -25.48 11.45 7.14
N TYR A 319 -24.55 10.91 6.35
CA TYR A 319 -24.70 10.86 4.89
C TYR A 319 -25.71 9.81 4.41
N TYR A 320 -26.03 8.83 5.25
CA TYR A 320 -27.11 7.90 4.97
C TYR A 320 -28.47 8.60 5.09
N GLU A 321 -28.68 9.41 6.11
CA GLU A 321 -29.91 10.19 6.30
C GLU A 321 -29.98 11.41 5.36
N ASN A 322 -28.86 12.10 5.16
CA ASN A 322 -28.75 13.36 4.41
C ASN A 322 -28.01 13.17 3.08
N PHE A 323 -28.44 12.19 2.29
CA PHE A 323 -27.71 11.79 1.07
C PHE A 323 -27.55 12.91 0.03
N SER A 324 -28.43 13.91 0.03
CA SER A 324 -28.32 15.10 -0.83
C SER A 324 -27.08 15.95 -0.53
N GLU A 325 -26.49 15.83 0.66
CA GLU A 325 -25.27 16.57 1.04
C GLU A 325 -23.97 15.86 0.65
N MET A 326 -24.06 14.64 0.12
CA MET A 326 -22.92 13.93 -0.44
C MET A 326 -22.31 14.71 -1.60
N PRO A 327 -20.97 14.87 -1.67
CA PRO A 327 -20.35 15.53 -2.81
C PRO A 327 -20.71 14.84 -4.12
N HIS A 328 -21.12 15.65 -5.12
CA HIS A 328 -21.60 15.17 -6.43
C HIS A 328 -20.66 14.14 -7.08
N LYS A 329 -19.34 14.32 -6.90
CA LYS A 329 -18.32 13.39 -7.40
C LYS A 329 -18.59 11.93 -7.02
N TYR A 330 -19.10 11.68 -5.80
CA TYR A 330 -19.34 10.33 -5.26
C TYR A 330 -20.80 9.88 -5.40
N SER A 331 -21.77 10.80 -5.44
CA SER A 331 -23.19 10.44 -5.50
C SER A 331 -23.66 9.98 -6.89
N GLN A 332 -22.97 10.41 -7.96
CA GLN A 332 -23.35 10.16 -9.36
C GLN A 332 -23.12 8.72 -9.88
N TYR A 333 -22.36 7.88 -9.18
CA TYR A 333 -22.05 6.53 -9.64
C TYR A 333 -23.27 5.61 -9.57
N ASP A 334 -23.42 4.65 -10.47
CA ASP A 334 -24.52 3.68 -10.43
C ASP A 334 -24.14 2.46 -9.58
N ILE A 335 -24.10 2.66 -8.26
CA ILE A 335 -23.77 1.65 -7.23
C ILE A 335 -24.66 1.84 -6.00
N GLU A 336 -24.61 0.91 -5.05
CA GLU A 336 -25.45 0.99 -3.85
C GLU A 336 -25.16 2.25 -3.01
N LYS A 337 -26.19 2.81 -2.37
CA LYS A 337 -26.10 4.02 -1.54
C LYS A 337 -25.02 3.89 -0.44
N LYS A 338 -25.01 2.77 0.29
CA LYS A 338 -24.03 2.51 1.36
C LYS A 338 -22.59 2.50 0.83
N GLU A 339 -22.41 1.95 -0.35
CA GLU A 339 -21.11 1.86 -1.03
C GLU A 339 -20.60 3.26 -1.44
N LYS A 340 -21.48 4.15 -1.91
CA LYS A 340 -21.12 5.55 -2.23
C LYS A 340 -20.62 6.29 -0.99
N ILE A 341 -21.31 6.12 0.13
CA ILE A 341 -20.97 6.75 1.41
C ILE A 341 -19.60 6.23 1.90
N SER A 342 -19.41 4.91 1.87
CA SER A 342 -18.13 4.27 2.20
C SER A 342 -16.97 4.79 1.34
N ASN A 343 -17.16 4.88 0.01
CA ASN A 343 -16.15 5.43 -0.90
C ASN A 343 -15.76 6.87 -0.55
N PHE A 344 -16.74 7.69 -0.13
CA PHE A 344 -16.48 9.06 0.24
C PHE A 344 -15.74 9.16 1.58
N ILE A 345 -16.20 8.45 2.61
CA ILE A 345 -15.57 8.42 3.93
C ILE A 345 -14.14 7.90 3.82
N CYS A 346 -13.92 6.80 3.12
CA CYS A 346 -12.57 6.26 2.87
C CYS A 346 -11.69 7.28 2.13
N GLY A 347 -12.27 8.08 1.25
CA GLY A 347 -11.60 9.16 0.53
C GLY A 347 -11.19 10.36 1.39
N MET A 348 -11.61 10.46 2.66
CA MET A 348 -11.22 11.56 3.55
C MET A 348 -9.81 11.37 4.10
N THR A 349 -9.17 12.46 4.51
CA THR A 349 -7.99 12.45 5.38
C THR A 349 -8.45 12.55 6.84
N ASP A 350 -7.61 12.17 7.81
CA ASP A 350 -8.00 12.16 9.23
C ASP A 350 -8.55 13.51 9.70
N LEU A 351 -7.81 14.59 9.45
CA LEU A 351 -8.23 15.94 9.83
C LEU A 351 -9.52 16.40 9.13
N TYR A 352 -9.74 15.95 7.88
CA TYR A 352 -10.96 16.31 7.15
C TYR A 352 -12.17 15.59 7.76
N ALA A 353 -12.04 14.30 8.06
CA ALA A 353 -13.08 13.52 8.73
C ALA A 353 -13.43 14.14 10.09
N ILE A 354 -12.43 14.52 10.89
CA ILE A 354 -12.61 15.21 12.18
C ILE A 354 -13.37 16.52 12.00
N ASN A 355 -12.93 17.38 11.08
CA ASN A 355 -13.54 18.70 10.88
C ASN A 355 -15.00 18.63 10.40
N ILE A 356 -15.34 17.62 9.58
CA ILE A 356 -16.72 17.42 9.15
C ILE A 356 -17.56 16.88 10.32
N ALA A 357 -17.03 15.92 11.07
CA ALA A 357 -17.73 15.36 12.23
C ALA A 357 -18.01 16.44 13.30
N GLU A 358 -17.07 17.34 13.56
CA GLU A 358 -17.27 18.49 14.47
C GLU A 358 -18.34 19.46 14.01
N LYS A 359 -18.53 19.64 12.70
CA LYS A 359 -19.62 20.47 12.18
C LYS A 359 -20.98 19.82 12.38
N ILE A 360 -21.04 18.49 12.31
CA ILE A 360 -22.27 17.71 12.46
C ILE A 360 -22.62 17.53 13.95
N SER A 361 -21.63 17.23 14.78
CA SER A 361 -21.75 16.99 16.21
C SER A 361 -20.58 17.66 16.95
N PRO A 362 -20.73 18.94 17.35
CA PRO A 362 -19.68 19.67 18.05
C PRO A 362 -19.24 18.97 19.35
N GLY A 363 -17.92 18.86 19.55
CA GLY A 363 -17.30 18.19 20.71
C GLY A 363 -17.11 16.68 20.54
N ILE A 364 -17.49 16.08 19.41
CA ILE A 364 -17.34 14.63 19.19
C ILE A 364 -15.87 14.19 19.22
N SER A 365 -14.94 15.04 18.79
CA SER A 365 -13.50 14.77 18.76
C SER A 365 -12.77 15.18 20.05
N ASP A 366 -13.49 15.56 21.10
CA ASP A 366 -12.90 15.89 22.40
C ASP A 366 -12.09 14.72 22.94
N ASN A 367 -10.80 14.96 23.21
CA ASN A 367 -9.82 13.95 23.63
C ASN A 367 -9.51 12.87 22.57
N LEU A 368 -9.78 13.11 21.28
CA LEU A 368 -9.39 12.20 20.20
C LEU A 368 -7.87 12.10 20.06
N ARG A 369 -7.17 13.20 20.32
CA ARG A 369 -5.72 13.26 20.14
C ARG A 369 -5.01 12.51 21.26
N PHE A 370 -3.97 11.80 20.89
CA PHE A 370 -3.02 11.29 21.86
C PHE A 370 -2.09 12.44 22.30
N GLU A 371 -2.21 12.85 23.57
CA GLU A 371 -1.49 14.00 24.12
C GLU A 371 -0.16 13.65 24.81
N ASN A 372 0.02 12.39 25.20
CA ASN A 372 1.16 11.89 25.96
C ASN A 372 2.00 10.87 25.18
N ILE A 373 2.04 11.00 23.84
CA ILE A 373 2.80 10.09 22.97
C ILE A 373 3.85 10.89 22.23
#